data_AF-A0A2N2ZRM5-F1
#
_entry.id   AF-A0A2N2ZRM5-F1
#
_cell.length_a   1.000
_cell.length_b   1.000
_cell.length_c   1.000
_cell.angle_alpha   90.00
_cell.angle_beta   90.00
_cell.angle_gamma   90.00
#
_symmetry.space_group_name_H-M   'P 1'
#
loop_
_entity.id
_entity.type
_entity.pdbx_description
1 polymer ?
#
loop_
_entity_poly.entity_id
_entity_poly.type
_entity_poly.pdbx_seq_one_letter_code
_entity_poly.pdbx_strand_id
1 'polypeptide(L)'
;MKVRDKRIHFNIPSFSSIYPETKNYYSAYDELLNMANGKSPINIGKAAFLVENAYDENKGSYEEFDKTLNQIVAFCKQYMIHNGYDTTSNLAKNMMLFRFFSDSLELNGKNHFPMTYDFDDYMGYKDWRKMFVTKLLKTNSGQCHSLPLLYKALAQR
;
A
#
# COMPACT_ATOMS: atom_id res chain seq x y z
N MET A 1 19.66 -37.80 27.04
CA MET A 1 19.54 -36.37 27.39
C MET A 1 18.36 -35.80 26.58
N LYS A 2 17.20 -35.53 27.20
CA LYS A 2 16.02 -35.00 26.48
C LYS A 2 16.23 -33.50 26.24
N VAL A 3 16.36 -33.10 24.98
CA VAL A 3 16.39 -31.69 24.56
C VAL A 3 15.05 -31.08 24.96
N ARG A 4 15.05 -30.11 25.88
CA ARG A 4 13.85 -29.34 26.22
C ARG A 4 13.53 -28.43 25.04
N ASP A 5 12.41 -28.68 24.39
CA ASP A 5 11.80 -27.79 23.42
C ASP A 5 11.44 -26.46 24.14
N LYS A 6 12.23 -25.41 23.89
CA LYS A 6 12.04 -24.07 24.48
C LYS A 6 11.21 -23.16 23.58
N ARG A 7 10.26 -23.70 22.82
CA ARG A 7 9.32 -22.87 22.05
C ARG A 7 8.33 -22.22 23.01
N ILE A 8 8.32 -20.88 23.04
CA ILE A 8 7.30 -20.11 23.76
C ILE A 8 6.01 -20.25 22.96
N HIS A 9 5.05 -21.02 23.49
CA HIS A 9 3.72 -21.11 22.94
C HIS A 9 2.90 -19.92 23.43
N PHE A 10 2.83 -18.86 22.63
CA PHE A 10 1.89 -17.77 22.88
C PHE A 10 0.47 -18.25 22.56
N ASN A 11 -0.33 -18.49 23.61
CA ASN A 11 -1.77 -18.66 23.46
C ASN A 11 -2.43 -17.28 23.57
N ILE A 12 -2.63 -16.62 22.43
CA ILE A 12 -3.30 -15.32 22.38
C ILE A 12 -4.80 -15.59 22.31
N PRO A 13 -5.61 -15.16 23.31
CA PRO A 13 -7.04 -15.41 23.30
C PRO A 13 -7.70 -14.74 22.09
N SER A 14 -8.65 -15.43 21.46
CA SER A 14 -9.49 -14.81 20.44
C SER A 14 -10.40 -13.77 21.07
N PHE A 15 -10.48 -12.61 20.43
CA PHE A 15 -11.43 -11.57 20.79
C PHE A 15 -12.72 -11.62 19.95
N SER A 16 -12.90 -12.66 19.13
CA SER A 16 -14.03 -12.76 18.18
C SER A 16 -15.40 -12.87 18.80
N SER A 17 -15.49 -13.34 20.05
CA SER A 17 -16.73 -13.36 20.82
C SER A 17 -17.05 -12.03 21.50
N ILE A 18 -16.08 -11.10 21.56
CA ILE A 18 -16.18 -9.83 22.28
C ILE A 18 -16.38 -8.67 21.30
N TYR A 19 -15.62 -8.66 20.19
CA TYR A 19 -15.65 -7.58 19.20
C TYR A 19 -16.00 -8.15 17.82
N PRO A 20 -17.22 -7.90 17.30
CA PRO A 20 -17.64 -8.38 15.98
C PRO A 20 -16.72 -7.97 14.83
N GLU A 21 -16.00 -6.85 14.98
CA GLU A 21 -15.08 -6.26 14.00
C GLU A 21 -13.82 -7.11 13.79
N THR A 22 -13.47 -8.01 14.73
CA THR A 22 -12.30 -8.90 14.58
C THR A 22 -12.39 -9.77 13.33
N LYS A 23 -13.61 -10.05 12.85
CA LYS A 23 -13.84 -10.79 11.60
C LYS A 23 -13.17 -10.13 10.39
N ASN A 24 -13.05 -8.81 10.39
CA ASN A 24 -12.42 -8.06 9.31
C ASN A 24 -10.92 -8.38 9.23
N TYR A 25 -10.25 -8.48 10.38
CA TYR A 25 -8.84 -8.87 10.47
C TYR A 25 -8.63 -10.34 10.10
N TYR A 26 -9.51 -11.25 10.49
CA TYR A 26 -9.42 -12.65 10.06
C TYR A 26 -9.58 -12.80 8.55
N SER A 27 -10.54 -12.09 7.95
CA SER A 27 -10.72 -12.07 6.49
C SER A 27 -9.49 -11.52 5.77
N ALA A 28 -8.91 -10.42 6.26
CA ALA A 28 -7.68 -9.88 5.70
C ALA A 28 -6.50 -10.86 5.86
N TYR A 29 -6.38 -11.50 7.04
CA TYR A 29 -5.34 -12.50 7.32
C TYR A 29 -5.44 -13.69 6.36
N ASP A 30 -6.63 -14.24 6.12
CA ASP A 30 -6.82 -15.38 5.23
C ASP A 30 -6.43 -15.04 3.78
N GLU A 31 -6.80 -13.86 3.30
CA GLU A 31 -6.39 -13.35 1.98
C GLU A 31 -4.87 -13.20 1.86
N LEU A 32 -4.22 -12.61 2.87
CA LEU A 32 -2.76 -12.45 2.92
C LEU A 32 -2.05 -13.81 3.00
N LEU A 33 -2.59 -14.74 3.78
CA LEU A 33 -2.05 -16.09 3.91
C LEU A 33 -2.19 -16.88 2.61
N ASN A 34 -3.28 -16.68 1.87
CA ASN A 34 -3.45 -17.26 0.54
C ASN A 34 -2.39 -16.72 -0.44
N MET A 35 -2.10 -15.42 -0.42
CA MET A 35 -1.02 -14.85 -1.23
C MET A 35 0.36 -15.39 -0.82
N ALA A 36 0.64 -15.44 0.48
CA ALA A 36 1.93 -15.89 1.02
C ALA A 36 2.20 -17.37 0.73
N ASN A 37 1.17 -18.20 0.73
CA ASN A 37 1.26 -19.63 0.41
C ASN A 37 1.13 -19.95 -1.08
N GLY A 38 1.11 -18.93 -1.96
CA GLY A 38 1.02 -19.12 -3.41
C GLY A 38 -0.33 -19.64 -3.91
N LYS A 39 -1.39 -19.58 -3.09
CA LYS A 39 -2.76 -19.93 -3.50
C LYS A 39 -3.39 -18.83 -4.37
N SER A 40 -2.89 -17.60 -4.25
CA SER A 40 -3.22 -16.47 -5.12
C SER A 40 -1.96 -15.66 -5.44
N PRO A 41 -1.92 -14.93 -6.57
CA PRO A 41 -0.78 -14.08 -6.90
C PRO A 41 -0.56 -12.99 -5.84
N ILE A 42 0.71 -12.71 -5.52
CA ILE A 42 1.07 -11.60 -4.63
C ILE A 42 0.61 -10.28 -5.26
N ASN A 43 -0.14 -9.48 -4.52
CA ASN A 43 -0.48 -8.12 -4.90
C ASN A 43 -0.24 -7.18 -3.71
N ILE A 44 0.81 -6.37 -3.80
CA ILE A 44 1.27 -5.47 -2.72
C ILE A 44 0.23 -4.40 -2.43
N GLY A 45 -0.43 -3.86 -3.46
CA GLY A 45 -1.50 -2.88 -3.29
C GLY A 45 -2.71 -3.48 -2.57
N LYS A 46 -3.16 -4.67 -2.97
CA LYS A 46 -4.24 -5.40 -2.29
C LYS A 46 -3.89 -5.74 -0.86
N ALA A 47 -2.66 -6.20 -0.62
CA ALA A 47 -2.18 -6.52 0.72
C ALA A 47 -2.23 -5.30 1.66
N ALA A 48 -1.72 -4.15 1.20
CA ALA A 48 -1.81 -2.89 1.94
C ALA A 48 -3.26 -2.50 2.21
N PHE A 49 -4.10 -2.51 1.17
CA PHE A 49 -5.52 -2.16 1.28
C PHE A 49 -6.26 -3.07 2.28
N LEU A 50 -6.05 -4.38 2.26
CA LEU A 50 -6.73 -5.31 3.16
C LEU A 50 -6.46 -5.01 4.64
N VAL A 51 -5.21 -4.66 4.97
CA VAL A 51 -4.83 -4.31 6.34
C VAL A 51 -5.47 -2.98 6.76
N GLU A 52 -5.41 -1.96 5.90
CA GLU A 52 -5.99 -0.64 6.15
C GLU A 52 -7.52 -0.73 6.27
N ASN A 53 -8.15 -1.46 5.35
CA ASN A 53 -9.60 -1.61 5.31
C ASN A 53 -10.11 -2.42 6.51
N ALA A 54 -9.37 -3.44 6.96
CA ALA A 54 -9.73 -4.17 8.18
C ALA A 54 -9.76 -3.27 9.42
N TYR A 55 -8.82 -2.31 9.50
CA TYR A 55 -8.79 -1.29 10.55
C TYR A 55 -9.98 -0.32 10.45
N ASP A 56 -10.35 0.11 9.25
CA ASP A 56 -11.52 0.97 9.00
C ASP A 56 -12.83 0.18 8.79
N GLU A 57 -12.98 -0.94 9.52
CA GLU A 57 -14.21 -1.74 9.58
C GLU A 57 -14.73 -2.27 8.23
N ASN A 58 -13.85 -2.50 7.26
CA ASN A 58 -14.15 -2.95 5.91
C ASN A 58 -15.08 -2.00 5.12
N LYS A 59 -15.03 -0.69 5.38
CA LYS A 59 -15.88 0.32 4.72
C LYS A 59 -15.39 0.79 3.34
N GLY A 60 -14.12 0.52 3.00
CA GLY A 60 -13.49 0.96 1.76
C GLY A 60 -13.77 0.05 0.56
N SER A 61 -13.68 0.63 -0.65
CA SER A 61 -13.76 -0.10 -1.92
C SER A 61 -12.36 -0.42 -2.47
N TYR A 62 -12.05 -1.72 -2.60
CA TYR A 62 -10.80 -2.15 -3.25
C TYR A 62 -10.78 -1.75 -4.73
N GLU A 63 -11.93 -1.74 -5.40
CA GLU A 63 -12.03 -1.36 -6.81
C GLU A 63 -11.62 0.10 -7.03
N GLU A 64 -12.09 1.01 -6.18
CA GLU A 64 -11.71 2.43 -6.25
C GLU A 64 -10.22 2.64 -5.94
N PHE A 65 -9.70 1.90 -4.96
CA PHE A 65 -8.29 1.92 -4.61
C PHE A 65 -7.42 1.42 -5.77
N ASP A 66 -7.75 0.26 -6.36
CA ASP A 66 -7.04 -0.31 -7.49
C ASP A 66 -7.10 0.59 -8.73
N LYS A 67 -8.27 1.17 -9.00
CA LYS A 67 -8.47 2.16 -10.06
C LYS A 67 -7.54 3.36 -9.89
N THR A 68 -7.39 3.87 -8.68
CA THR A 68 -6.48 4.99 -8.38
C THR A 68 -5.03 4.63 -8.71
N LEU A 69 -4.57 3.44 -8.30
CA LEU A 69 -3.22 2.96 -8.62
C LEU A 69 -3.00 2.81 -10.13
N ASN A 70 -3.99 2.25 -10.85
CA ASN A 70 -3.93 2.12 -12.30
C ASN A 70 -3.90 3.48 -13.02
N GLN A 71 -4.64 4.48 -12.51
CA GLN A 71 -4.60 5.84 -13.04
C GLN A 71 -3.23 6.49 -12.85
N ILE A 72 -2.55 6.27 -11.72
CA ILE A 72 -1.19 6.75 -11.48
C ILE A 72 -0.20 6.10 -12.47
N VAL A 73 -0.26 4.78 -12.63
CA VAL A 73 0.61 4.04 -13.58
C VAL A 73 0.35 4.52 -15.02
N ALA A 74 -0.92 4.71 -15.38
CA ALA A 74 -1.29 5.24 -16.68
C ALA A 74 -0.74 6.66 -16.89
N PHE A 75 -0.87 7.56 -15.91
CA PHE A 75 -0.28 8.90 -15.96
C PHE A 75 1.24 8.83 -16.18
N CYS A 76 1.96 8.03 -15.38
CA CYS A 76 3.40 7.85 -15.52
C CYS A 76 3.78 7.35 -16.92
N LYS A 77 3.07 6.35 -17.44
CA LYS A 77 3.31 5.81 -18.79
C LYS A 77 3.05 6.85 -19.88
N GLN A 78 1.99 7.63 -19.76
CA GLN A 78 1.70 8.70 -20.73
C GLN A 78 2.75 9.82 -20.66
N TYR A 79 3.20 10.19 -19.46
CA TYR A 79 4.30 11.13 -19.28
C TYR A 79 5.59 10.63 -19.95
N MET A 80 5.92 9.34 -19.78
CA MET A 80 7.05 8.70 -20.45
C MET A 80 6.94 8.79 -21.98
N ILE A 81 5.78 8.43 -22.54
CA ILE A 81 5.54 8.50 -24.00
C ILE A 81 5.69 9.93 -24.52
N HIS A 82 5.07 10.89 -23.84
CA HIS A 82 5.12 12.30 -24.22
C HIS A 82 6.56 12.86 -24.27
N ASN A 83 7.40 12.43 -23.33
CA ASN A 83 8.79 12.89 -23.22
C ASN A 83 9.82 11.97 -23.93
N GLY A 84 9.35 10.96 -24.68
CA GLY A 84 10.24 10.05 -25.42
C GLY A 84 11.06 9.09 -24.56
N TYR A 85 10.60 8.76 -23.34
CA TYR A 85 11.25 7.78 -22.48
C TYR A 85 10.86 6.33 -22.85
N ASP A 86 11.80 5.41 -22.71
CA ASP A 86 11.56 3.98 -22.98
C ASP A 86 10.60 3.36 -21.95
N THR A 87 9.38 3.07 -22.38
CA THR A 87 8.33 2.47 -21.53
C THR A 87 8.52 0.98 -21.25
N THR A 88 9.53 0.33 -21.86
CA THR A 88 9.84 -1.09 -21.65
C THR A 88 10.98 -1.28 -20.65
N SER A 89 11.89 -0.31 -20.54
CA SER A 89 13.01 -0.35 -19.60
C SER A 89 12.57 -0.24 -18.13
N ASN A 90 12.95 -1.23 -17.32
CA ASN A 90 12.72 -1.21 -15.88
C ASN A 90 13.44 -0.05 -15.19
N LEU A 91 14.60 0.37 -15.69
CA LEU A 91 15.31 1.54 -15.17
C LEU A 91 14.50 2.81 -15.42
N ALA A 92 14.01 3.01 -16.66
CA ALA A 92 13.22 4.18 -17.02
C ALA A 92 11.90 4.25 -16.24
N LYS A 93 11.23 3.10 -16.03
CA LYS A 93 10.02 3.01 -15.19
C LYS A 93 10.31 3.41 -13.74
N ASN A 94 11.38 2.91 -13.13
CA ASN A 94 11.74 3.28 -11.76
C ASN A 94 12.12 4.76 -11.65
N MET A 95 12.84 5.32 -12.62
CA MET A 95 13.12 6.75 -12.67
C MET A 95 11.83 7.58 -12.81
N MET A 96 10.87 7.12 -13.61
CA MET A 96 9.56 7.78 -13.73
C MET A 96 8.79 7.75 -12.42
N LEU A 97 8.74 6.61 -11.73
CA LEU A 97 8.11 6.52 -10.41
C LEU A 97 8.81 7.41 -9.38
N PHE A 98 10.15 7.47 -9.39
CA PHE A 98 10.88 8.39 -8.52
C PHE A 98 10.48 9.84 -8.78
N ARG A 99 10.47 10.28 -10.05
CA ARG A 99 10.02 11.63 -10.43
C ARG A 99 8.55 11.90 -10.07
N PHE A 100 7.67 10.90 -10.18
CA PHE A 100 6.29 11.03 -9.72
C PHE A 100 6.22 11.30 -8.20
N PHE A 101 7.16 10.77 -7.41
CA PHE A 101 7.20 11.05 -5.98
C PHE A 101 7.91 12.37 -5.65
N SER A 102 8.92 12.77 -6.43
CA SER A 102 9.84 13.87 -6.08
C SER A 102 9.63 15.18 -6.82
N ASP A 103 8.98 15.17 -7.99
CA ASP A 103 8.92 16.32 -8.90
C ASP A 103 7.49 16.81 -9.14
N SER A 104 7.38 18.07 -9.56
CA SER A 104 6.19 18.57 -10.24
C SER A 104 6.20 18.13 -11.70
N LEU A 105 5.10 17.55 -12.17
CA LEU A 105 4.96 17.03 -13.53
C LEU A 105 3.75 17.67 -14.20
N GLU A 106 3.92 18.18 -15.42
CA GLU A 106 2.82 18.65 -16.25
C GLU A 106 2.62 17.69 -17.43
N LEU A 107 1.36 17.30 -17.68
CA LEU A 107 0.98 16.53 -18.86
C LEU A 107 -0.39 17.01 -19.37
N ASN A 108 -0.44 17.53 -20.59
CA ASN A 108 -1.67 18.00 -21.24
C ASN A 108 -2.50 18.96 -20.36
N GLY A 109 -1.84 19.93 -19.73
CA GLY A 109 -2.49 20.90 -18.83
C GLY A 109 -2.92 20.35 -17.47
N LYS A 110 -2.62 19.09 -17.16
CA LYS A 110 -2.79 18.52 -15.82
C LYS A 110 -1.48 18.57 -15.06
N ASN A 111 -1.52 19.18 -13.88
CA ASN A 111 -0.39 19.26 -12.97
C ASN A 111 -0.47 18.16 -11.92
N HIS A 112 0.64 17.49 -11.71
CA HIS A 112 0.93 16.62 -10.58
C HIS A 112 1.98 17.28 -9.70
N PHE A 113 1.80 17.22 -8.38
CA PHE A 113 2.72 17.77 -7.40
C PHE A 113 3.39 16.64 -6.61
N PRO A 114 4.66 16.81 -6.22
CA PRO A 114 5.40 15.78 -5.52
C PRO A 114 4.72 15.39 -4.21
N MET A 115 4.88 14.13 -3.83
CA MET A 115 4.40 13.63 -2.54
C MET A 115 5.27 14.22 -1.43
N THR A 116 4.63 14.57 -0.31
CA THR A 116 5.32 15.18 0.83
C THR A 116 5.45 14.22 2.00
N TYR A 117 6.47 14.42 2.83
CA TYR A 117 6.59 13.70 4.09
C TYR A 117 5.67 14.33 5.15
N ASP A 118 4.87 13.50 5.82
CA ASP A 118 4.00 13.89 6.93
C ASP A 118 4.73 13.70 8.26
N PHE A 119 5.03 14.80 8.94
CA PHE A 119 5.65 14.78 10.27
C PHE A 119 4.63 14.73 11.41
N ASP A 120 3.34 14.94 11.13
CA ASP A 120 2.29 14.92 12.15
C ASP A 120 1.86 13.48 12.47
N ASP A 121 2.18 13.04 13.68
CA ASP A 121 1.98 11.66 14.15
C ASP A 121 2.58 10.62 13.18
N TYR A 122 3.81 10.88 12.73
CA TYR A 122 4.54 10.06 11.75
C TYR A 122 4.79 8.61 12.20
N MET A 123 4.65 8.32 13.50
CA MET A 123 4.72 6.96 14.07
C MET A 123 3.34 6.30 14.25
N GLY A 124 2.24 7.02 13.99
CA GLY A 124 0.87 6.51 14.14
C GLY A 124 0.48 6.16 15.58
N TYR A 125 1.03 6.87 16.58
CA TYR A 125 0.74 6.60 17.98
C TYR A 125 -0.66 7.08 18.40
N LYS A 126 -1.16 8.14 17.78
CA LYS A 126 -2.49 8.69 18.07
C LYS A 126 -3.54 8.13 17.12
N ASP A 127 -3.24 8.11 15.83
CA ASP A 127 -4.11 7.54 14.80
C ASP A 127 -3.29 6.69 13.81
N TRP A 128 -3.52 5.39 13.82
CA TRP A 128 -2.81 4.46 12.94
C TRP A 128 -3.08 4.73 11.45
N ARG A 129 -4.18 5.42 11.11
CA ARG A 129 -4.47 5.85 9.73
C ARG A 129 -3.40 6.78 9.14
N LYS A 130 -2.56 7.40 9.98
CA LYS A 130 -1.36 8.14 9.54
C LYS A 130 -0.37 7.26 8.75
N MET A 131 -0.41 5.95 8.98
CA MET A 131 0.42 4.99 8.30
C MET A 131 -0.12 4.56 6.93
N PHE A 132 -1.32 4.98 6.54
CA PHE A 132 -2.04 4.40 5.42
C PHE A 132 -1.60 4.93 4.05
N VAL A 133 -1.55 4.03 3.07
CA VAL A 133 -1.47 4.33 1.64
C VAL A 133 -2.75 5.01 1.17
N THR A 134 -3.93 4.60 1.64
CA THR A 134 -5.20 5.27 1.32
C THR A 134 -5.20 6.74 1.77
N LYS A 135 -4.64 7.04 2.95
CA LYS A 135 -4.43 8.43 3.41
C LYS A 135 -3.44 9.17 2.52
N LEU A 136 -2.31 8.55 2.17
CA LEU A 136 -1.31 9.13 1.27
C LEU A 136 -1.93 9.50 -0.09
N LEU A 137 -2.68 8.59 -0.71
CA LEU A 137 -3.35 8.84 -1.99
C LEU A 137 -4.36 10.00 -1.93
N LYS A 138 -5.08 10.15 -0.81
CA LYS A 138 -6.07 11.21 -0.62
C LYS A 138 -5.45 12.58 -0.35
N THR A 139 -4.31 12.62 0.34
CA THR A 139 -3.73 13.86 0.89
C THR A 139 -2.42 14.27 0.22
N ASN A 140 -1.86 13.44 -0.66
CA ASN A 140 -0.54 13.59 -1.26
C ASN A 140 0.60 13.72 -0.22
N SER A 141 0.39 13.19 0.98
CA SER A 141 1.32 13.28 2.11
C SER A 141 1.35 11.97 2.91
N GLY A 142 2.54 11.45 3.20
CA GLY A 142 2.71 10.15 3.87
C GLY A 142 4.03 10.04 4.62
N GLN A 143 4.30 8.89 5.23
CA GLN A 143 5.51 8.69 6.06
C GLN A 143 6.33 7.47 5.58
N CYS A 144 7.32 7.06 6.37
CA CYS A 144 8.29 6.02 6.02
C CYS A 144 7.69 4.62 5.74
N HIS A 145 6.43 4.38 6.07
CA HIS A 145 5.67 3.17 5.76
C HIS A 145 4.80 3.34 4.51
N SER A 146 3.97 4.39 4.41
CA SER A 146 3.03 4.54 3.29
C SER A 146 3.72 4.91 1.98
N LEU A 147 4.76 5.76 2.01
CA LEU A 147 5.47 6.18 0.81
C LEU A 147 6.19 5.01 0.11
N PRO A 148 7.05 4.21 0.79
CA PRO A 148 7.68 3.07 0.13
C PRO A 148 6.69 1.96 -0.25
N LEU A 149 5.59 1.81 0.51
CA LEU A 149 4.57 0.81 0.22
C LEU A 149 3.79 1.16 -1.05
N LEU A 150 3.41 2.43 -1.22
CA LEU A 150 2.81 2.93 -2.46
C LEU A 150 3.77 2.76 -3.63
N TYR A 151 5.05 3.12 -3.48
CA TYR A 151 6.05 2.94 -4.54
C TYR A 151 6.10 1.48 -5.01
N LYS A 152 6.18 0.52 -4.07
CA LYS A 152 6.19 -0.91 -4.38
C LYS A 152 4.90 -1.37 -5.06
N ALA A 153 3.74 -0.88 -4.61
CA ALA A 153 2.45 -1.20 -5.19
C ALA A 153 2.30 -0.69 -6.64
N LEU A 154 2.92 0.44 -6.96
CA LEU A 154 2.96 0.99 -8.33
C LEU A 154 3.99 0.25 -9.19
N ALA A 155 5.17 -0.06 -8.65
CA ALA A 155 6.25 -0.74 -9.37
C ALA A 155 5.95 -2.21 -9.73
N GLN A 156 5.02 -2.85 -9.01
CA GLN A 156 4.57 -4.22 -9.31
C GLN A 156 3.70 -4.30 -10.59
N ARG A 157 3.17 -3.18 -11.06
CA ARG A 157 2.16 -3.11 -12.13
C ARG A 157 2.76 -2.95 -13.53
#